data_AF-A0A1Q5MT54-F1
#
_entry.id   AF-A0A1Q5MT54-F1
#
_cell.length_a   1.000
_cell.length_b   1.000
_cell.length_c   1.000
_cell.angle_alpha   90.00
_cell.angle_beta   90.00
_cell.angle_gamma   90.00
#
_symmetry.space_group_name_H-M   'P 1'
#
loop_
_entity.id
_entity.type
_entity.pdbx_description
1 polymer ?
#
loop_
_entity_poly.entity_id
_entity_poly.type
_entity_poly.pdbx_seq_one_letter_code
_entity_poly.pdbx_strand_id
1 'polypeptide(L)'
;MLVGEPLDTARLGETLLPKRLALPIFCSDPLSSVAYATEEILLILALGGVALLHLTWYAAAAIVFLLVVVIASYRQTCHAYPGGGGAYVVSAENLGPTAALTAAGALLVDYVMTVAVSVVSGVAAITSAIPSLGDHEVSMSVGFVVLLTSSPRCRPRP
;
A
#
# COMPACT_ATOMS: atom_id res chain seq x y z
N MET A 1 -24.11 16.29 -5.30
CA MET A 1 -23.42 15.98 -4.04
C MET A 1 -23.15 14.49 -4.03
N LEU A 2 -21.91 14.12 -4.36
CA LEU A 2 -21.45 12.76 -4.64
C LEU A 2 -20.61 12.27 -3.45
N VAL A 3 -21.23 12.28 -2.27
CA VAL A 3 -20.62 11.75 -1.04
C VAL A 3 -21.64 10.76 -0.51
N GLY A 4 -21.29 9.47 -0.58
CA GLY A 4 -22.09 8.40 0.02
C GLY A 4 -22.20 8.60 1.53
N GLU A 5 -23.29 8.09 2.10
CA GLU A 5 -23.58 8.23 3.52
C GLU A 5 -22.37 7.85 4.40
N PRO A 6 -22.04 8.63 5.44
CA PRO A 6 -20.95 8.30 6.34
C PRO A 6 -21.20 6.93 6.94
N LEU A 7 -20.23 6.02 6.78
CA LEU A 7 -20.29 4.73 7.45
C LEU A 7 -20.26 4.99 8.95
N ASP A 8 -21.35 4.63 9.61
CA ASP A 8 -21.54 4.79 11.03
C ASP A 8 -20.47 4.02 11.80
N THR A 9 -19.58 4.74 12.49
CA THR A 9 -18.45 4.17 13.24
C THR A 9 -18.93 3.18 14.31
N ALA A 10 -20.18 3.31 14.77
CA ALA A 10 -20.81 2.38 15.71
C ALA A 10 -21.09 0.98 15.12
N ARG A 11 -21.13 0.83 13.78
CA ARG A 11 -21.37 -0.47 13.11
C ARG A 11 -20.12 -1.18 12.60
N LEU A 12 -18.93 -0.58 12.73
CA LEU A 12 -17.65 -1.21 12.37
C LEU A 12 -17.26 -2.38 13.29
N GLY A 13 -17.86 -2.47 14.48
CA GLY A 13 -17.65 -3.59 15.41
C GLY A 13 -18.24 -4.93 14.94
N GLU A 14 -19.28 -4.90 14.09
CA GLU A 14 -19.91 -6.12 13.54
C GLU A 14 -19.34 -6.56 12.18
N THR A 15 -18.55 -5.69 11.52
CA THR A 15 -17.84 -5.97 10.26
C THR A 15 -16.33 -6.13 10.48
N LEU A 16 -15.91 -6.66 11.63
CA LEU A 16 -14.53 -7.12 11.79
C LEU A 16 -14.27 -8.24 10.79
N LEU A 17 -13.57 -7.92 9.70
CA LEU A 17 -13.13 -8.90 8.72
C LEU A 17 -12.38 -10.01 9.48
N PRO A 18 -12.79 -11.28 9.33
CA PRO A 18 -12.11 -12.38 10.01
C PRO A 18 -10.63 -12.34 9.66
N LYS A 19 -9.75 -12.55 10.64
CA LYS A 19 -8.28 -12.39 10.53
C LYS A 19 -7.68 -13.01 9.25
N ARG A 20 -8.30 -14.05 8.71
CA ARG A 20 -7.91 -14.74 7.47
C ARG A 20 -8.07 -13.90 6.19
N LEU A 21 -9.05 -13.00 6.12
CA LEU A 21 -9.23 -12.06 5.00
C LEU A 21 -8.52 -10.73 5.24
N ALA A 22 -8.47 -10.27 6.50
CA ALA A 22 -7.78 -9.03 6.85
C ALA A 22 -6.27 -9.11 6.54
N LEU A 23 -5.62 -10.22 6.93
CA LEU A 23 -4.17 -10.38 6.78
C LEU A 23 -3.67 -10.22 5.33
N PRO A 24 -4.20 -10.95 4.31
CA PRO A 24 -3.69 -10.83 2.94
C PRO A 24 -3.96 -9.46 2.30
N ILE A 25 -5.07 -8.78 2.67
CA ILE A 25 -5.38 -7.45 2.15
C ILE A 25 -4.40 -6.41 2.70
N PHE A 26 -4.21 -6.37 4.03
CA PHE A 26 -3.27 -5.41 4.65
C PHE A 26 -1.80 -5.74 4.38
N CYS A 27 -1.46 -7.00 4.09
CA CYS A 27 -0.11 -7.37 3.67
C CYS A 27 0.16 -7.05 2.19
N SER A 28 -0.86 -6.84 1.35
CA SER A 28 -0.68 -6.60 -0.08
C SER A 28 0.05 -5.30 -0.36
N ASP A 29 -0.25 -4.23 0.37
CA ASP A 29 0.34 -2.91 0.15
C ASP A 29 1.87 -2.89 0.40
N PRO A 30 2.38 -3.35 1.58
CA PRO A 30 3.82 -3.42 1.79
C PRO A 30 4.50 -4.47 0.90
N LEU A 31 3.84 -5.59 0.59
CA LEU A 31 4.43 -6.64 -0.26
C LEU A 31 4.59 -6.17 -1.71
N SER A 32 3.60 -5.44 -2.23
CA SER A 32 3.65 -4.81 -3.55
C SER A 32 4.79 -3.79 -3.63
N SER A 33 4.93 -2.91 -2.64
CA SER A 33 6.01 -1.91 -2.59
C SER A 33 7.41 -2.53 -2.55
N VAL A 34 7.60 -3.60 -1.75
CA VAL A 34 8.89 -4.32 -1.68
C VAL A 34 9.19 -5.05 -2.99
N ALA A 35 8.18 -5.63 -3.66
CA ALA A 35 8.38 -6.33 -4.94
C ALA A 35 8.93 -5.39 -6.03
N TYR A 36 8.33 -4.21 -6.21
CA TYR A 36 8.85 -3.23 -7.18
C TYR A 36 10.20 -2.66 -6.77
N ALA A 37 10.39 -2.34 -5.49
CA ALA A 37 11.66 -1.83 -5.00
C ALA A 37 12.80 -2.82 -5.24
N THR A 38 12.55 -4.13 -5.08
CA THR A 38 13.57 -5.14 -5.35
C THR A 38 13.97 -5.23 -6.83
N GLU A 39 13.02 -5.06 -7.75
CA GLU A 39 13.30 -5.08 -9.18
C GLU A 39 14.13 -3.85 -9.61
N GLU A 40 13.75 -2.67 -9.15
CA GLU A 40 14.46 -1.42 -9.44
C GLU A 40 15.89 -1.42 -8.88
N ILE A 41 16.08 -1.93 -7.64
CA ILE A 41 17.41 -2.09 -7.02
C ILE A 41 18.29 -2.99 -7.89
N LEU A 42 17.78 -4.11 -8.38
CA LEU A 42 18.55 -5.03 -9.22
C LEU A 42 18.90 -4.41 -10.57
N LEU A 43 18.01 -3.62 -11.17
CA LEU A 43 18.24 -2.94 -12.44
C LEU A 43 19.33 -1.87 -12.31
N ILE A 44 19.29 -1.04 -11.26
CA ILE A 44 20.32 -0.04 -10.96
C ILE A 44 21.67 -0.72 -10.64
N LEU A 45 21.65 -1.82 -9.91
CA LEU A 45 22.87 -2.56 -9.58
C LEU A 45 23.48 -3.26 -10.80
N ALA A 46 22.64 -3.76 -11.72
CA ALA A 46 23.05 -4.30 -13.00
C ALA A 46 23.68 -3.22 -13.89
N LEU A 47 23.14 -2.00 -13.89
CA LEU A 47 23.75 -0.82 -14.54
C LEU A 47 25.09 -0.43 -13.90
N GLY A 48 25.22 -0.59 -12.58
CA GLY A 48 26.48 -0.42 -11.84
C GLY A 48 27.52 -1.54 -12.08
N GLY A 49 27.11 -2.66 -12.67
CA GLY A 49 27.95 -3.79 -13.04
C GLY A 49 28.13 -4.86 -11.95
N VAL A 50 28.74 -6.00 -12.33
CA VAL A 50 28.95 -7.20 -11.49
C VAL A 50 29.66 -6.88 -10.17
N ALA A 51 30.47 -5.82 -10.13
CA ALA A 51 31.18 -5.37 -8.95
C ALA A 51 30.26 -4.93 -7.80
N LEU A 52 29.03 -4.47 -8.06
CA LEU A 52 28.10 -4.04 -7.01
C LEU A 52 27.14 -5.14 -6.54
N LEU A 53 27.10 -6.31 -7.19
CA LEU A 53 26.19 -7.40 -6.81
C LEU A 53 26.45 -7.95 -5.39
N HIS A 54 27.66 -7.79 -4.85
CA HIS A 54 27.94 -8.13 -3.45
C HIS A 54 27.18 -7.23 -2.46
N LEU A 55 26.78 -6.02 -2.89
CA LEU A 55 26.03 -5.07 -2.08
C LEU A 55 24.55 -5.48 -1.94
N THR A 56 24.03 -6.30 -2.85
CA THR A 56 22.65 -6.82 -2.79
C THR A 56 22.37 -7.53 -1.47
N TRP A 57 23.35 -8.33 -0.99
CA TRP A 57 23.23 -9.00 0.30
C TRP A 57 23.09 -8.02 1.47
N TYR A 58 23.88 -6.95 1.47
CA TYR A 58 23.82 -5.92 2.51
C TYR A 58 22.50 -5.14 2.45
N ALA A 59 22.01 -4.83 1.25
CA ALA A 59 20.72 -4.18 1.06
C ALA A 59 19.57 -5.08 1.55
N ALA A 60 19.57 -6.36 1.18
CA ALA A 60 18.58 -7.33 1.64
C ALA A 60 18.60 -7.48 3.16
N ALA A 61 19.78 -7.59 3.77
CA ALA A 61 19.94 -7.66 5.22
C ALA A 61 19.41 -6.39 5.91
N ALA A 62 19.67 -5.21 5.35
CA ALA A 62 19.14 -3.94 5.86
C ALA A 62 17.62 -3.87 5.78
N ILE A 63 17.01 -4.33 4.67
CA ILE A 63 15.54 -4.39 4.52
C ILE A 63 14.93 -5.34 5.56
N VAL A 64 15.51 -6.54 5.73
CA VAL A 64 15.03 -7.51 6.73
C VAL A 64 15.12 -6.94 8.14
N PHE A 65 16.25 -6.32 8.48
CA PHE A 65 16.42 -5.66 9.77
C PHE A 65 15.36 -4.55 9.98
N LEU A 66 15.14 -3.70 8.98
CA LEU A 66 14.14 -2.65 9.03
C LEU A 66 12.72 -3.23 9.22
N LEU A 67 12.37 -4.30 8.50
CA LEU A 67 11.08 -4.98 8.68
C LEU A 67 10.90 -5.54 10.10
N VAL A 68 11.96 -6.10 10.70
CA VAL A 68 11.92 -6.57 12.10
C VAL A 68 11.64 -5.42 13.06
N VAL A 69 12.31 -4.28 12.87
CA VAL A 69 12.08 -3.07 13.68
C VAL A 69 10.65 -2.56 13.53
N VAL A 70 10.13 -2.49 12.30
CA VAL A 70 8.76 -2.07 12.02
C VAL A 70 7.76 -3.01 12.68
N ILE A 71 7.93 -4.33 12.55
CA ILE A 71 7.06 -5.32 13.20
C ILE A 71 7.10 -5.16 14.73
N ALA A 72 8.28 -4.97 15.32
CA ALA A 72 8.40 -4.75 16.75
C ALA A 72 7.67 -3.48 17.19
N SER A 73 7.82 -2.38 16.44
CA SER A 73 7.13 -1.11 16.69
C SER A 73 5.60 -1.27 16.61
N TYR A 74 5.08 -1.89 15.55
CA TYR A 74 3.65 -2.15 15.40
C TYR A 74 3.10 -3.03 16.52
N ARG A 75 3.86 -4.05 16.96
CA ARG A 75 3.47 -4.88 18.09
C ARG A 75 3.35 -4.09 19.39
N GLN A 76 4.29 -3.17 19.65
CA GLN A 76 4.23 -2.30 20.82
C GLN A 76 3.00 -1.38 20.76
N THR A 77 2.76 -0.76 19.60
CA THR A 77 1.58 0.11 19.40
C THR A 77 0.27 -0.66 19.58
N CYS A 78 0.15 -1.86 19.00
CA CYS A 78 -1.06 -2.68 19.15
C CYS A 78 -1.29 -3.15 20.60
N HIS A 79 -0.21 -3.40 21.36
CA HIS A 79 -0.32 -3.79 22.75
C HIS A 79 -0.69 -2.60 23.66
N ALA A 80 -0.15 -1.41 23.37
CA ALA A 80 -0.44 -0.18 24.11
C ALA A 80 -1.87 0.34 23.82
N TYR A 81 -2.42 0.08 22.62
CA TYR A 81 -3.73 0.55 22.18
C TYR A 81 -4.68 -0.60 21.81
N PRO A 82 -5.15 -1.40 22.81
CA PRO A 82 -6.01 -2.56 22.57
C PRO A 82 -7.42 -2.19 22.08
N GLY A 83 -7.86 -0.94 22.29
CA GLY A 83 -9.14 -0.42 21.81
C GLY A 83 -9.19 -0.06 20.33
N GLY A 84 -8.05 -0.12 19.63
CA GLY A 84 -7.94 0.36 18.25
C GLY A 84 -7.85 1.88 18.15
N GLY A 85 -7.32 2.37 17.02
CA GLY A 85 -7.14 3.81 16.80
C GLY A 85 -6.34 4.17 15.54
N GLY A 86 -5.55 3.23 15.00
CA GLY A 86 -4.73 3.50 13.81
C GLY A 86 -3.69 4.61 14.03
N ALA A 87 -2.91 4.91 13.00
CA ALA A 87 -1.81 5.88 13.10
C ALA A 87 -2.29 7.30 13.47
N TYR A 88 -3.53 7.67 13.13
CA TYR A 88 -4.10 8.97 13.45
C TYR A 88 -4.37 9.15 14.95
N VAL A 89 -5.12 8.23 15.60
CA VAL A 89 -5.47 8.35 17.02
C VAL A 89 -4.22 8.26 17.88
N VAL A 90 -3.30 7.34 17.56
CA VAL A 90 -2.03 7.19 18.28
C VAL A 90 -1.19 8.47 18.17
N SER A 91 -1.10 9.08 16.99
CA SER A 91 -0.34 10.33 16.81
C SER A 91 -1.03 11.53 17.47
N ALA A 92 -2.37 11.60 17.45
CA ALA A 92 -3.12 12.67 18.08
C ALA A 92 -2.95 12.68 19.59
N GLU A 93 -2.99 11.51 20.22
CA GLU A 93 -2.87 11.37 21.68
C GLU A 93 -1.44 11.56 22.18
N ASN A 94 -0.40 11.20 21.41
CA ASN A 94 0.99 11.26 21.86
C ASN A 94 1.76 12.51 21.40
N LEU A 95 1.46 13.03 20.21
CA LEU A 95 2.26 14.06 19.52
C LEU A 95 1.45 15.31 19.16
N GLY A 96 0.12 15.27 19.36
CA GLY A 96 -0.78 16.38 19.10
C GLY A 96 -1.39 16.39 17.69
N PRO A 97 -2.25 17.39 17.42
CA PRO A 97 -3.12 17.39 16.23
C PRO A 97 -2.38 17.56 14.91
N THR A 98 -1.27 18.30 14.89
CA THR A 98 -0.46 18.53 13.68
C THR A 98 0.20 17.23 13.20
N ALA A 99 0.78 16.46 14.13
CA ALA A 99 1.37 15.15 13.85
C ALA A 99 0.31 14.16 13.36
N ALA A 100 -0.89 14.19 13.94
CA ALA A 100 -2.01 13.36 13.49
C ALA A 100 -2.44 13.69 12.06
N LEU A 101 -2.55 14.98 11.71
CA LEU A 101 -2.87 15.41 10.34
C LEU A 101 -1.80 14.98 9.34
N THR A 102 -0.52 15.07 9.70
CA THR A 102 0.56 14.55 8.84
C THR A 102 0.47 13.04 8.65
N ALA A 103 0.14 12.28 9.69
CA ALA A 103 -0.06 10.83 9.59
C ALA A 103 -1.26 10.48 8.69
N ALA A 104 -2.37 11.20 8.82
CA ALA A 104 -3.53 11.03 7.94
C ALA A 104 -3.21 11.37 6.48
N GLY A 105 -2.47 12.46 6.24
CA GLY A 105 -2.03 12.86 4.91
C GLY A 105 -1.11 11.80 4.29
N ALA A 106 -0.15 11.27 5.06
CA ALA A 106 0.73 10.20 4.60
C ALA A 106 -0.05 8.94 4.19
N LEU A 107 -1.06 8.53 4.97
CA LEU A 107 -1.92 7.39 4.62
C LEU A 107 -2.71 7.63 3.34
N LEU A 108 -3.25 8.84 3.12
CA LEU A 108 -3.96 9.16 1.88
C LEU A 108 -3.04 9.07 0.65
N VAL A 109 -1.81 9.60 0.77
CA VAL A 109 -0.81 9.51 -0.29
C VAL A 109 -0.42 8.06 -0.54
N ASP A 110 -0.21 7.28 0.51
CA ASP A 110 0.12 5.85 0.44
C ASP A 110 -0.95 5.05 -0.31
N TYR A 111 -2.24 5.30 -0.02
CA TYR A 111 -3.33 4.66 -0.75
C TYR A 111 -3.38 5.05 -2.24
N VAL A 112 -3.19 6.33 -2.55
CA VAL A 112 -3.17 6.80 -3.95
C VAL A 112 -1.99 6.21 -4.70
N MET A 113 -0.80 6.20 -4.07
CA MET A 113 0.41 5.65 -4.66
C MET A 113 0.26 4.14 -4.90
N THR A 114 -0.32 3.40 -3.95
CA THR A 114 -0.51 1.95 -4.07
C THR A 114 -1.44 1.60 -5.23
N VAL A 115 -2.56 2.32 -5.40
CA VAL A 115 -3.46 2.13 -6.54
C VAL A 115 -2.75 2.48 -7.85
N ALA A 116 -2.03 3.60 -7.90
CA ALA A 116 -1.32 4.02 -9.10
C ALA A 116 -0.26 3.00 -9.54
N VAL A 117 0.63 2.61 -8.63
CA VAL A 117 1.73 1.66 -8.92
C VAL A 117 1.17 0.30 -9.34
N SER A 118 0.13 -0.20 -8.67
CA SER A 118 -0.48 -1.50 -9.00
C SER A 118 -1.15 -1.51 -10.38
N VAL A 119 -1.77 -0.40 -10.80
CA VAL A 119 -2.36 -0.32 -12.16
C VAL A 119 -1.27 -0.21 -13.22
N VAL A 120 -0.27 0.64 -12.99
CA VAL A 120 0.83 0.84 -13.94
C VAL A 120 1.60 -0.46 -14.15
N SER A 121 1.90 -1.20 -13.10
CA SER A 121 2.59 -2.49 -13.23
C SER A 121 1.74 -3.57 -13.91
N GLY A 122 0.43 -3.58 -13.66
CA GLY A 122 -0.52 -4.44 -14.38
C GLY A 122 -0.53 -4.13 -15.88
N VAL A 123 -0.51 -2.84 -16.25
CA VAL A 123 -0.41 -2.42 -17.66
C VAL A 123 0.94 -2.80 -18.25
N ALA A 124 2.04 -2.62 -17.53
CA ALA A 124 3.38 -3.02 -17.97
C ALA A 124 3.48 -4.54 -18.23
N ALA A 125 2.82 -5.37 -17.41
CA ALA A 125 2.73 -6.80 -17.65
C ALA A 125 1.95 -7.13 -18.95
N ILE A 126 0.89 -6.37 -19.25
CA ILE A 126 0.09 -6.54 -20.47
C ILE A 126 0.89 -6.11 -21.71
N THR A 127 1.57 -4.97 -21.68
CA THR A 127 2.34 -4.47 -22.82
C THR A 127 3.62 -5.29 -23.06
N SER A 128 4.19 -5.89 -22.02
CA SER A 128 5.24 -6.90 -22.15
C SER A 128 4.75 -8.14 -22.94
N ALA A 129 3.52 -8.58 -22.71
CA ALA A 129 2.93 -9.72 -23.43
C ALA A 129 2.49 -9.36 -24.87
N ILE A 130 2.07 -8.11 -25.12
CA ILE A 130 1.63 -7.64 -26.43
C ILE A 130 2.31 -6.29 -26.75
N PRO A 131 3.51 -6.30 -27.36
CA PRO A 131 4.32 -5.10 -27.57
C PRO A 131 3.66 -4.02 -28.45
N SER A 132 2.69 -4.40 -29.29
CA SER A 132 1.96 -3.44 -30.14
C SER A 132 1.06 -2.47 -29.35
N LEU A 133 0.86 -2.69 -28.05
CA LEU A 133 0.09 -1.78 -27.17
C LEU A 133 0.97 -0.79 -26.41
N GLY A 134 2.30 -0.81 -26.57
CA GLY A 134 3.23 0.05 -25.84
C GLY A 134 2.93 1.56 -25.95
N ASP A 135 2.50 2.02 -27.13
CA ASP A 135 2.16 3.44 -27.34
C ASP A 135 0.92 3.90 -26.54
N HIS A 136 0.12 2.97 -26.00
CA HIS A 136 -1.14 3.25 -25.33
C HIS A 136 -1.11 3.02 -23.81
N GLU A 137 0.06 2.75 -23.22
CA GLU A 137 0.23 2.42 -21.79
C GLU A 137 -0.45 3.43 -20.84
N VAL A 138 -0.25 4.73 -21.11
CA VAL A 138 -0.84 5.81 -20.29
C VAL A 138 -2.36 5.81 -20.40
N SER A 139 -2.88 5.68 -21.63
CA SER A 139 -4.32 5.67 -21.88
C SER A 139 -5.01 4.45 -21.25
N MET A 140 -4.37 3.29 -21.27
CA MET A 140 -4.84 2.07 -20.63
C MET A 140 -4.82 2.20 -19.11
N SER A 141 -3.75 2.74 -18.54
CA SER A 141 -3.63 2.97 -17.09
C SER A 141 -4.74 3.87 -16.57
N VAL A 142 -4.97 5.01 -17.24
CA VAL A 142 -6.07 5.92 -16.88
C VAL A 142 -7.43 5.25 -17.09
N GLY A 143 -7.61 4.51 -18.18
CA GLY A 143 -8.83 3.74 -18.45
C GLY A 143 -9.16 2.74 -17.33
N PHE A 144 -8.17 1.99 -16.84
CA PHE A 144 -8.35 1.05 -15.73
C PHE A 144 -8.65 1.76 -14.41
N VAL A 145 -8.01 2.89 -14.11
CA VAL A 145 -8.33 3.69 -12.91
C VAL A 145 -9.79 4.18 -12.97
N VAL A 146 -10.23 4.68 -14.12
CA VAL A 146 -11.62 5.12 -14.32
C VAL A 146 -12.59 3.93 -14.21
N LEU A 147 -12.23 2.77 -14.76
CA LEU A 147 -13.02 1.54 -14.63
C LEU A 147 -13.17 1.10 -13.17
N LEU A 148 -12.06 1.06 -12.42
CA LEU A 148 -12.07 0.73 -11.00
C LEU A 148 -12.90 1.72 -10.18
N THR A 149 -12.82 3.01 -10.52
CA THR A 149 -13.58 4.08 -9.86
C THR A 149 -15.08 4.02 -10.20
N SER A 150 -15.42 3.63 -11.42
CA SER A 150 -16.81 3.52 -11.90
C SER A 150 -17.46 2.17 -11.57
N SER A 151 -16.67 1.19 -11.11
CA SER A 151 -17.18 -0.12 -10.68
C SER A 151 -18.26 0.09 -9.61
N PRO A 152 -19.50 -0.36 -9.85
CA PRO A 152 -20.60 -0.11 -8.93
C PRO A 152 -20.28 -0.76 -7.58
N ARG A 153 -20.21 0.07 -6.53
CA ARG A 153 -20.05 -0.39 -5.14
C ARG A 153 -21.02 -1.53 -4.90
N CYS A 154 -20.52 -2.64 -4.34
CA CYS A 154 -21.37 -3.71 -3.81
C CYS A 154 -22.42 -3.05 -2.91
N ARG A 155 -23.67 -3.05 -3.38
CA ARG A 155 -24.82 -2.66 -2.58
C ARG A 155 -24.78 -3.50 -1.30
N PRO A 156 -24.83 -2.89 -0.11
CA PRO A 156 -24.95 -3.67 1.11
C PRO A 156 -26.19 -4.54 0.98
N ARG A 157 -26.01 -5.87 1.07
CA ARG A 157 -27.15 -6.78 1.17
C ARG A 157 -27.85 -6.47 2.50
N PRO A 158 -29.19 -6.34 2.48
CA PRO A 158 -29.98 -6.04 3.68
C PRO A 158 -29.88 -7.14 4.73
#